data_AF-A0A7G7X5X9-F1
#
_entry.id   AF-A0A7G7X5X9-F1
#
_cell.length_a   1.000
_cell.length_b   1.000
_cell.length_c   1.000
_cell.angle_alpha   90.00
_cell.angle_beta   90.00
_cell.angle_gamma   90.00
#
_symmetry.space_group_name_H-M   'P 1'
#
loop_
_entity.id
_entity.type
_entity.pdbx_description
1 polymer ?
#
loop_
_entity_poly.entity_id
_entity_poly.type
_entity_poly.pdbx_seq_one_letter_code
_entity_poly.pdbx_strand_id
1 'polypeptide(L)'
;MSILNGPRLNFWGGIETNVSLPNNSPTIPSDPTNPDSEATLSLFDLTTSTLYPEAEVYSDEQLTEMINAPTGTYYTAGGWNHYGQHVVTLDSVAISSQGTPGNISTQGDLVGEPFYLLGSADPVTGAPPVTGPMMVDLDPTGTISTQIFLGGLQIGNSTPPQLLVKGNTVCSSYDVAIRILDPEQDAPGSNRISGSFQVTFSRDQIVSYNKDNPLLRSIIEAPGATGIVVRFVMFEMCPKMTTAQLDADYAAHQYTSNPSIGRVVGTLAPAFAGEPLIVTGGRQLINPSSRSAGYASVLENNLLSIDMLNIIPKQAFRSVRTDTTSPIGPNANFGDVSINLGSTTLTTLDPLKTPLSDYYVYGGILDLPLTPTQRQLANQEPIAIKAPQTRYYPSDPEPKPININAIEQTYRLTSDQRNLYLEDYPEGLEITLNLSQHGQPVTEDTVITISSGPSNGSPDAPYKDPQFWDFLEFEPRQTVKAGQSSVSFKVSLKPGSAAQAGFVTSTCAVEHGKSNGFFINLRKYAITDFGIAPGSTVTWDQVYKNVLRFHYLAFPAMSRYIALNQQDAVWGSRQMILARTSREYLGTTLYMPVVRSMSASQRALLKCWFTHEPWQPLQ
;
A
#
# COMPACT_ATOMS: atom_id res chain seq x y z
N MET A 1 1.97 -20.58 7.45
CA MET A 1 2.01 -19.46 6.49
C MET A 1 1.71 -20.00 5.13
N SER A 2 0.47 -19.86 4.69
CA SER A 2 -0.06 -20.47 3.48
C SER A 2 0.72 -20.18 2.19
N ILE A 3 1.25 -18.96 2.03
CA ILE A 3 2.02 -18.58 0.83
C ILE A 3 3.32 -19.40 0.68
N LEU A 4 3.91 -19.81 1.80
CA LEU A 4 5.15 -20.59 1.83
C LEU A 4 4.94 -22.08 2.10
N ASN A 5 3.79 -22.50 2.63
CA ASN A 5 3.56 -23.90 3.01
C ASN A 5 2.41 -24.62 2.28
N GLY A 6 1.56 -23.88 1.55
CA GLY A 6 0.40 -24.41 0.85
C GLY A 6 0.59 -24.50 -0.67
N PRO A 7 -0.34 -25.18 -1.37
CA PRO A 7 -0.44 -25.07 -2.83
C PRO A 7 -0.58 -23.62 -3.25
N ARG A 8 0.01 -23.26 -4.38
CA ARG A 8 0.09 -21.87 -4.82
C ARG A 8 0.00 -21.68 -6.33
N LEU A 9 -0.53 -20.54 -6.71
CA LEU A 9 -0.48 -19.96 -8.05
C LEU A 9 0.42 -18.74 -8.00
N ASN A 10 1.46 -18.69 -8.83
CA ASN A 10 2.29 -17.52 -8.98
C ASN A 10 1.91 -16.77 -10.24
N PHE A 11 2.05 -15.46 -10.23
CA PHE A 11 1.73 -14.61 -11.37
C PHE A 11 2.72 -13.45 -11.47
N TRP A 12 2.87 -12.92 -12.68
CA TRP A 12 3.56 -11.65 -12.90
C TRP A 12 3.04 -10.95 -14.16
N GLY A 13 3.34 -9.66 -14.28
CA GLY A 13 3.01 -8.83 -15.43
C GLY A 13 3.22 -7.35 -15.13
N GLY A 14 2.49 -6.49 -15.84
CA GLY A 14 2.49 -5.05 -15.64
C GLY A 14 1.47 -4.59 -14.60
N ILE A 15 1.70 -3.40 -14.05
CA ILE A 15 0.74 -2.71 -13.18
C ILE A 15 0.77 -1.21 -13.48
N GLU A 16 -0.39 -0.58 -13.43
CA GLU A 16 -0.57 0.87 -13.56
C GLU A 16 -1.31 1.40 -12.33
N THR A 17 -0.85 2.51 -11.77
CA THR A 17 -1.47 3.23 -10.66
C THR A 17 -1.70 4.68 -11.06
N ASN A 18 -2.95 5.06 -11.29
CA ASN A 18 -3.32 6.40 -11.77
C ASN A 18 -3.62 7.37 -10.61
N VAL A 19 -2.79 7.38 -9.58
CA VAL A 19 -2.98 8.19 -8.36
C VAL A 19 -2.82 9.68 -8.68
N SER A 20 -3.75 10.52 -8.19
CA SER A 20 -3.56 11.97 -8.21
C SER A 20 -2.59 12.38 -7.12
N LEU A 21 -1.69 13.30 -7.43
CA LEU A 21 -0.54 13.67 -6.59
C LEU A 21 -0.49 15.12 -6.05
N PRO A 22 -1.38 16.08 -6.38
CA PRO A 22 -1.33 17.41 -5.77
C PRO A 22 -1.46 17.42 -4.25
N ASN A 23 -2.08 16.40 -3.66
CA ASN A 23 -2.16 16.25 -2.21
C ASN A 23 -0.92 15.61 -1.59
N ASN A 24 0.05 15.13 -2.37
CA ASN A 24 1.33 14.61 -1.86
C ASN A 24 2.32 15.74 -1.58
N SER A 25 2.13 16.88 -2.25
CA SER A 25 2.89 18.11 -2.05
C SER A 25 1.90 19.26 -1.78
N PRO A 26 1.58 19.58 -0.51
CA PRO A 26 0.58 20.61 -0.20
C PRO A 26 1.01 22.04 -0.53
N THR A 27 2.19 22.22 -1.12
CA THR A 27 2.81 23.50 -1.48
C THR A 27 3.29 23.45 -2.91
N ILE A 28 3.27 24.56 -3.66
CA ILE A 28 3.92 24.70 -4.98
C ILE A 28 4.97 25.83 -4.93
N PRO A 29 5.91 25.93 -5.88
CA PRO A 29 6.77 27.11 -6.01
C PRO A 29 5.92 28.39 -6.16
N SER A 30 6.26 29.44 -5.42
CA SER A 30 5.47 30.69 -5.41
C SER A 30 5.72 31.58 -6.62
N ASP A 31 6.87 31.44 -7.28
CA ASP A 31 7.21 32.12 -8.53
C ASP A 31 7.45 31.06 -9.62
N PRO A 32 6.44 30.77 -10.46
CA PRO A 32 6.60 29.78 -11.51
C PRO A 32 7.58 30.24 -12.61
N THR A 33 7.96 31.51 -12.66
CA THR A 33 8.94 32.01 -13.65
C THR A 33 10.39 31.85 -13.18
N ASN A 34 10.61 31.55 -11.89
CA ASN A 34 11.93 31.33 -11.31
C ASN A 34 12.05 29.89 -10.75
N PRO A 35 12.53 28.93 -11.56
CA PRO A 35 12.69 27.53 -11.15
C PRO A 35 13.69 27.33 -9.99
N ASP A 36 14.53 28.33 -9.69
CA ASP A 36 15.51 28.32 -8.60
C ASP A 36 14.98 28.97 -7.30
N SER A 37 13.73 29.45 -7.29
CA SER A 37 13.12 30.04 -6.11
C SER A 37 12.77 28.97 -5.07
N GLU A 38 13.32 29.10 -3.86
CA GLU A 38 12.94 28.27 -2.70
C GLU A 38 11.60 28.71 -2.07
N ALA A 39 11.06 29.86 -2.47
CA ALA A 39 9.79 30.33 -1.95
C ALA A 39 8.64 29.46 -2.47
N THR A 40 7.76 29.03 -1.57
CA THR A 40 6.60 28.18 -1.86
C THR A 40 5.30 28.85 -1.44
N LEU A 41 4.22 28.56 -2.16
CA LEU A 41 2.85 28.87 -1.82
C LEU A 41 2.21 27.62 -1.21
N SER A 42 1.66 27.74 0.00
CA SER A 42 0.86 26.68 0.60
C SER A 42 -0.52 26.63 -0.07
N LEU A 43 -0.85 25.50 -0.69
CA LEU A 43 -2.10 25.29 -1.41
C LEU A 43 -3.17 24.68 -0.54
N PHE A 44 -2.84 23.61 0.17
CA PHE A 44 -3.81 22.75 0.84
C PHE A 44 -3.45 22.53 2.30
N ASP A 45 -4.47 22.56 3.15
CA ASP A 45 -4.40 21.90 4.46
C ASP A 45 -5.00 20.49 4.31
N LEU A 46 -4.13 19.48 4.33
CA LEU A 46 -4.48 18.08 4.14
C LEU A 46 -5.15 17.46 5.37
N THR A 47 -4.95 18.05 6.55
CA THR A 47 -5.54 17.56 7.81
C THR A 47 -7.05 17.82 7.83
N THR A 48 -7.46 18.96 7.30
CA THR A 48 -8.87 19.39 7.15
C THR A 48 -9.41 19.21 5.74
N SER A 49 -8.54 18.93 4.76
CA SER A 49 -8.90 18.80 3.34
C SER A 49 -9.59 20.07 2.82
N THR A 50 -8.94 21.21 3.07
CA THR A 50 -9.35 22.56 2.65
C THR A 50 -8.20 23.26 1.94
N LEU A 51 -8.46 24.44 1.38
CA LEU A 51 -7.37 25.31 0.93
C LEU A 51 -6.64 25.85 2.15
N TYR A 52 -5.35 26.10 1.99
CA TYR A 52 -4.58 26.85 2.96
C TYR A 52 -4.97 28.34 2.88
N PRO A 53 -4.98 29.11 3.98
CA PRO A 53 -5.42 30.51 3.97
C PRO A 53 -4.74 31.40 2.92
N GLU A 54 -3.45 31.17 2.64
CA GLU A 54 -2.69 31.89 1.62
C GLU A 54 -3.23 31.68 0.20
N ALA A 55 -3.75 30.48 -0.10
CA ALA A 55 -4.31 30.16 -1.40
C ALA A 55 -5.75 30.69 -1.58
N GLU A 56 -6.45 31.06 -0.50
CA GLU A 56 -7.86 31.48 -0.59
C GLU A 56 -8.05 32.77 -1.42
N VAL A 57 -7.03 33.60 -1.55
CA VAL A 57 -7.08 34.89 -2.26
C VAL A 57 -7.09 34.74 -3.79
N TYR A 58 -6.73 33.57 -4.31
CA TYR A 58 -6.67 33.29 -5.73
C TYR A 58 -8.01 32.70 -6.23
N SER A 59 -8.33 32.94 -7.49
CA SER A 59 -9.45 32.26 -8.15
C SER A 59 -9.14 30.79 -8.42
N ASP A 60 -10.18 30.01 -8.71
CA ASP A 60 -10.01 28.60 -9.05
C ASP A 60 -9.25 28.40 -10.36
N GLU A 61 -9.45 29.28 -11.35
CA GLU A 61 -8.70 29.29 -12.61
C GLU A 61 -7.22 29.59 -12.37
N GLN A 62 -6.92 30.59 -11.54
CA GLN A 62 -5.54 30.95 -11.20
C GLN A 62 -4.83 29.79 -10.51
N LEU A 63 -5.45 29.18 -9.49
CA LEU A 63 -4.88 28.03 -8.80
C LEU A 63 -4.73 26.83 -9.75
N THR A 64 -5.72 26.57 -10.61
CA THR A 64 -5.65 25.48 -11.59
C THR A 64 -4.49 25.69 -12.57
N GLU A 65 -4.27 26.91 -13.05
CA GLU A 65 -3.14 27.25 -13.92
C GLU A 65 -1.80 27.04 -13.20
N MET A 66 -1.68 27.50 -11.95
CA MET A 66 -0.48 27.31 -11.14
C MET A 66 -0.17 25.82 -10.87
N ILE A 67 -1.20 25.01 -10.59
CA ILE A 67 -1.07 23.55 -10.34
C ILE A 67 -0.74 22.79 -11.64
N ASN A 68 -1.22 23.27 -12.80
CA ASN A 68 -0.96 22.69 -14.12
C ASN A 68 0.34 23.15 -14.76
N ALA A 69 1.00 24.18 -14.25
CA ALA A 69 2.30 24.65 -14.75
C ALA A 69 3.37 24.59 -13.66
N PRO A 70 3.61 23.42 -13.04
CA PRO A 70 4.66 23.32 -12.05
C PRO A 70 6.01 23.57 -12.71
N THR A 71 6.71 24.63 -12.34
CA THR A 71 8.08 24.88 -12.78
C THR A 71 9.09 24.52 -11.68
N GLY A 72 10.37 24.48 -12.02
CA GLY A 72 11.43 24.11 -11.08
C GLY A 72 11.52 22.61 -10.81
N THR A 73 12.14 22.23 -9.69
CA THR A 73 12.35 20.83 -9.25
C THR A 73 11.15 20.21 -8.54
N TYR A 74 10.01 20.90 -8.56
CA TYR A 74 8.79 20.56 -7.84
C TYR A 74 8.11 19.30 -8.39
N TYR A 75 8.44 18.11 -7.87
CA TYR A 75 7.86 16.80 -8.28
C TYR A 75 7.80 16.54 -9.81
N THR A 76 8.43 17.41 -10.59
CA THR A 76 8.33 17.59 -12.04
C THR A 76 9.25 16.66 -12.79
N ALA A 77 9.88 15.69 -12.12
CA ALA A 77 10.63 14.60 -12.76
C ALA A 77 9.68 13.58 -13.45
N GLY A 78 8.78 14.06 -14.31
CA GLY A 78 7.67 13.30 -14.90
C GLY A 78 6.65 12.83 -13.86
N GLY A 79 6.85 13.13 -12.57
CA GLY A 79 6.12 12.57 -11.43
C GLY A 79 4.69 13.08 -11.29
N TRP A 80 4.35 14.20 -11.93
CA TRP A 80 3.09 14.88 -11.68
C TRP A 80 1.91 14.25 -12.42
N ASN A 81 0.84 13.96 -11.69
CA ASN A 81 -0.38 13.34 -12.22
C ASN A 81 -1.65 14.02 -11.66
N HIS A 82 -1.78 15.33 -11.88
CA HIS A 82 -2.94 16.11 -11.39
C HIS A 82 -4.30 15.54 -11.82
N TYR A 83 -4.38 14.91 -13.00
CA TYR A 83 -5.62 14.35 -13.54
C TYR A 83 -5.80 12.86 -13.26
N GLY A 84 -5.10 12.34 -12.25
CA GLY A 84 -5.20 10.95 -11.81
C GLY A 84 -6.58 10.57 -11.27
N GLN A 85 -7.00 9.34 -11.54
CA GLN A 85 -8.30 8.79 -11.13
C GLN A 85 -8.22 7.81 -9.95
N HIS A 86 -7.03 7.59 -9.39
CA HIS A 86 -6.70 6.62 -8.33
C HIS A 86 -6.90 5.14 -8.68
N VAL A 87 -7.31 4.82 -9.91
CA VAL A 87 -7.51 3.43 -10.37
C VAL A 87 -6.18 2.68 -10.43
N VAL A 88 -6.20 1.43 -9.98
CA VAL A 88 -5.13 0.44 -10.19
C VAL A 88 -5.55 -0.53 -11.28
N THR A 89 -4.69 -0.75 -12.26
CA THR A 89 -4.92 -1.68 -13.36
C THR A 89 -3.79 -2.70 -13.41
N LEU A 90 -4.14 -3.98 -13.51
CA LEU A 90 -3.18 -5.03 -13.86
C LEU A 90 -3.10 -5.14 -15.38
N ASP A 91 -1.89 -5.00 -15.92
CA ASP A 91 -1.63 -5.05 -17.36
C ASP A 91 -0.99 -6.38 -17.74
N SER A 92 -1.72 -7.20 -18.49
CA SER A 92 -1.24 -8.47 -19.02
C SER A 92 -0.64 -9.41 -17.96
N VAL A 93 -1.18 -9.36 -16.73
CA VAL A 93 -0.78 -10.26 -15.64
C VAL A 93 -1.39 -11.64 -15.88
N ALA A 94 -0.53 -12.66 -15.84
CA ALA A 94 -0.95 -14.05 -16.03
C ALA A 94 -0.31 -14.96 -14.98
N ILE A 95 -0.96 -16.10 -14.71
CA ILE A 95 -0.37 -17.17 -13.91
C ILE A 95 0.88 -17.69 -14.62
N SER A 96 2.00 -17.68 -13.93
CA SER A 96 3.31 -18.05 -14.46
C SER A 96 3.78 -19.43 -14.01
N SER A 97 3.33 -19.87 -12.85
CA SER A 97 3.58 -21.23 -12.36
C SER A 97 2.57 -21.62 -11.30
N GLN A 98 2.47 -22.92 -11.05
CA GLN A 98 1.45 -23.49 -10.20
C GLN A 98 1.94 -24.78 -9.53
N GLY A 99 1.44 -25.13 -8.35
CA GLY A 99 1.71 -26.43 -7.72
C GLY A 99 1.79 -26.37 -6.20
N THR A 100 2.44 -27.36 -5.60
CA THR A 100 2.72 -27.42 -4.15
C THR A 100 4.19 -27.11 -3.87
N PRO A 101 4.56 -26.69 -2.65
CA PRO A 101 5.96 -26.44 -2.31
C PRO A 101 6.85 -27.65 -2.63
N GLY A 102 7.97 -27.39 -3.29
CA GLY A 102 8.91 -28.40 -3.81
C GLY A 102 8.55 -28.99 -5.18
N ASN A 103 7.32 -28.77 -5.68
CA ASN A 103 6.81 -29.29 -6.95
C ASN A 103 6.04 -28.19 -7.73
N ILE A 104 6.60 -26.99 -7.81
CA ILE A 104 6.01 -25.90 -8.62
C ILE A 104 6.41 -26.09 -10.08
N SER A 105 5.44 -25.99 -10.99
CA SER A 105 5.62 -26.16 -12.42
C SER A 105 5.19 -24.92 -13.20
N THR A 106 5.92 -24.61 -14.26
CA THR A 106 5.57 -23.59 -15.27
C THR A 106 4.60 -24.13 -16.33
N GLN A 107 3.96 -25.26 -16.05
CA GLN A 107 3.03 -25.94 -16.93
C GLN A 107 1.72 -26.29 -16.21
N GLY A 108 0.68 -26.48 -17.01
CA GLY A 108 -0.64 -26.97 -16.61
C GLY A 108 -1.73 -25.90 -16.72
N ASP A 109 -2.96 -26.32 -16.44
CA ASP A 109 -4.16 -25.69 -17.00
C ASP A 109 -4.44 -24.24 -16.56
N LEU A 110 -3.84 -23.77 -15.46
CA LEU A 110 -3.98 -22.38 -15.04
C LEU A 110 -2.85 -21.49 -15.56
N VAL A 111 -1.71 -22.04 -15.98
CA VAL A 111 -0.58 -21.25 -16.48
C VAL A 111 -0.99 -20.54 -17.77
N GLY A 112 -0.79 -19.23 -17.81
CA GLY A 112 -1.23 -18.35 -18.89
C GLY A 112 -2.64 -17.77 -18.69
N GLU A 113 -3.43 -18.26 -17.73
CA GLU A 113 -4.71 -17.63 -17.41
C GLU A 113 -4.47 -16.22 -16.85
N PRO A 114 -5.23 -15.21 -17.30
CA PRO A 114 -5.10 -13.85 -16.80
C PRO A 114 -5.55 -13.75 -15.34
N PHE A 115 -4.91 -12.84 -14.60
CA PHE A 115 -5.23 -12.54 -13.21
C PHE A 115 -5.66 -11.08 -13.09
N TYR A 116 -6.84 -10.84 -12.49
CA TYR A 116 -7.43 -9.52 -12.31
C TYR A 116 -7.69 -9.22 -10.85
N LEU A 117 -7.44 -7.98 -10.46
CA LEU A 117 -8.01 -7.37 -9.25
C LEU A 117 -9.25 -6.58 -9.67
N LEU A 118 -10.33 -6.69 -8.90
CA LEU A 118 -11.63 -6.11 -9.24
C LEU A 118 -11.98 -4.94 -8.32
N GLY A 119 -12.74 -3.98 -8.84
CA GLY A 119 -13.43 -2.99 -8.02
C GLY A 119 -14.68 -3.55 -7.35
N SER A 120 -15.28 -2.77 -6.46
CA SER A 120 -16.50 -3.11 -5.72
C SER A 120 -17.72 -3.15 -6.64
N ALA A 121 -18.57 -4.17 -6.45
CA ALA A 121 -19.96 -4.08 -6.85
C ALA A 121 -20.65 -2.98 -6.02
N ASP A 122 -21.73 -2.42 -6.56
CA ASP A 122 -22.51 -1.45 -5.81
C ASP A 122 -23.14 -2.12 -4.57
N PRO A 123 -22.86 -1.65 -3.34
CA PRO A 123 -23.25 -2.35 -2.12
C PRO A 123 -24.76 -2.34 -1.86
N VAL A 124 -25.52 -1.45 -2.52
CA VAL A 124 -26.97 -1.30 -2.33
C VAL A 124 -27.74 -2.06 -3.41
N THR A 125 -27.34 -1.91 -4.67
CA THR A 125 -28.05 -2.45 -5.84
C THR A 125 -27.49 -3.79 -6.31
N GLY A 126 -26.28 -4.16 -5.91
CA GLY A 126 -25.57 -5.33 -6.41
C GLY A 126 -25.08 -5.19 -7.85
N ALA A 127 -25.16 -4.00 -8.44
CA ALA A 127 -24.70 -3.74 -9.80
C ALA A 127 -23.20 -4.07 -9.95
N PRO A 128 -22.78 -4.58 -11.12
CA PRO A 128 -21.39 -4.95 -11.34
C PRO A 128 -20.45 -3.73 -11.17
N PRO A 129 -19.16 -3.97 -10.89
CA PRO A 129 -18.19 -2.88 -10.73
C PRO A 129 -18.16 -1.97 -11.96
N VAL A 130 -18.21 -0.65 -11.72
CA VAL A 130 -18.08 0.38 -12.76
C VAL A 130 -16.66 0.96 -12.83
N THR A 131 -15.77 0.51 -11.95
CA THR A 131 -14.37 0.91 -11.86
C THR A 131 -13.53 -0.21 -11.24
N GLY A 132 -12.20 -0.07 -11.28
CA GLY A 132 -11.25 -1.03 -10.71
C GLY A 132 -10.96 -0.82 -9.22
N PRO A 133 -9.93 -1.52 -8.70
CA PRO A 133 -9.34 -1.22 -7.40
C PRO A 133 -8.85 0.24 -7.31
N MET A 134 -8.83 0.80 -6.11
CA MET A 134 -8.46 2.20 -5.88
C MET A 134 -7.28 2.33 -4.92
N MET A 135 -6.20 2.99 -5.35
CA MET A 135 -5.03 3.28 -4.54
C MET A 135 -5.11 4.66 -3.91
N VAL A 136 -4.91 4.72 -2.60
CA VAL A 136 -4.99 5.95 -1.80
C VAL A 136 -3.96 5.92 -0.70
N ASP A 137 -3.57 7.09 -0.21
CA ASP A 137 -2.72 7.23 0.96
C ASP A 137 -3.55 7.72 2.15
N LEU A 138 -3.34 7.10 3.31
CA LEU A 138 -3.95 7.59 4.54
C LEU A 138 -3.37 8.96 4.93
N ASP A 139 -2.05 9.09 4.79
CA ASP A 139 -1.28 10.33 4.87
C ASP A 139 -0.54 10.49 3.53
N PRO A 140 -1.03 11.32 2.60
CA PRO A 140 -0.45 11.47 1.26
C PRO A 140 0.94 12.11 1.26
N THR A 141 1.38 12.67 2.40
CA THR A 141 2.73 13.24 2.52
C THR A 141 3.75 12.18 2.92
N GLY A 142 3.31 11.07 3.53
CA GLY A 142 4.15 9.98 4.03
C GLY A 142 4.49 8.93 2.96
N THR A 143 5.46 8.07 3.27
CA THR A 143 5.96 7.02 2.34
C THR A 143 5.45 5.62 2.64
N ILE A 144 4.68 5.46 3.72
CA ILE A 144 4.33 4.15 4.30
C ILE A 144 2.83 3.97 4.58
N SER A 145 1.99 4.85 4.05
CA SER A 145 0.55 4.94 4.36
C SER A 145 -0.36 4.49 3.21
N THR A 146 0.21 3.96 2.12
CA THR A 146 -0.54 3.56 0.92
C THR A 146 -1.44 2.35 1.18
N GLN A 147 -2.64 2.41 0.62
CA GLN A 147 -3.67 1.39 0.65
C GLN A 147 -4.23 1.14 -0.76
N ILE A 148 -4.70 -0.08 -1.01
CA ILE A 148 -5.47 -0.42 -2.20
C ILE A 148 -6.79 -1.05 -1.76
N PHE A 149 -7.89 -0.38 -2.09
CA PHE A 149 -9.25 -0.88 -1.89
C PHE A 149 -9.65 -1.75 -3.07
N LEU A 150 -10.25 -2.90 -2.77
CA LEU A 150 -10.59 -3.94 -3.73
C LEU A 150 -12.04 -4.39 -3.51
N GLY A 151 -12.70 -4.84 -4.58
CA GLY A 151 -13.98 -5.53 -4.51
C GLY A 151 -13.91 -7.03 -4.82
N GLY A 152 -12.73 -7.56 -5.14
CA GLY A 152 -12.56 -8.97 -5.45
C GLY A 152 -11.35 -9.26 -6.35
N LEU A 153 -11.33 -10.48 -6.90
CA LEU A 153 -10.35 -10.91 -7.90
C LEU A 153 -10.99 -11.90 -8.89
N GLN A 154 -10.35 -12.07 -10.03
CA GLN A 154 -10.73 -13.07 -11.03
C GLN A 154 -9.50 -13.74 -11.64
N ILE A 155 -9.59 -15.04 -11.91
CA ILE A 155 -8.65 -15.79 -12.74
C ILE A 155 -9.38 -16.34 -13.95
N GLY A 156 -8.82 -16.09 -15.13
CA GLY A 156 -9.33 -16.56 -16.40
C GLY A 156 -10.44 -15.70 -17.01
N ASN A 157 -10.63 -15.87 -18.32
CA ASN A 157 -11.64 -15.16 -19.13
C ASN A 157 -12.81 -16.06 -19.57
N SER A 158 -12.81 -17.33 -19.17
CA SER A 158 -13.92 -18.24 -19.45
C SER A 158 -15.21 -17.78 -18.76
N THR A 159 -16.35 -18.31 -19.22
CA THR A 159 -17.66 -18.09 -18.57
C THR A 159 -18.24 -19.45 -18.16
N PRO A 160 -18.24 -19.81 -16.85
CA PRO A 160 -17.67 -19.05 -15.73
C PRO A 160 -16.13 -19.00 -15.75
N PRO A 161 -15.51 -18.01 -15.09
CA PRO A 161 -14.04 -17.92 -14.96
C PRO A 161 -13.48 -19.08 -14.12
N GLN A 162 -12.16 -19.30 -14.17
CA GLN A 162 -11.49 -20.32 -13.36
C GLN A 162 -11.68 -20.06 -11.86
N LEU A 163 -11.62 -18.80 -11.44
CA LEU A 163 -11.93 -18.35 -10.08
C LEU A 163 -12.55 -16.96 -10.12
N LEU A 164 -13.62 -16.75 -9.36
CA LEU A 164 -14.23 -15.44 -9.11
C LEU A 164 -14.47 -15.26 -7.62
N VAL A 165 -13.93 -14.17 -7.09
CA VAL A 165 -14.11 -13.75 -5.71
C VAL A 165 -14.71 -12.35 -5.72
N LYS A 166 -15.73 -12.13 -4.88
CA LYS A 166 -16.35 -10.83 -4.66
C LYS A 166 -16.38 -10.54 -3.16
N GLY A 167 -15.66 -9.52 -2.74
CA GLY A 167 -15.53 -9.11 -1.35
C GLY A 167 -14.83 -7.78 -1.24
N ASN A 168 -15.47 -6.81 -0.58
CA ASN A 168 -14.85 -5.51 -0.33
C ASN A 168 -13.78 -5.67 0.74
N THR A 169 -12.56 -5.23 0.46
CA THR A 169 -11.41 -5.35 1.36
C THR A 169 -10.35 -4.30 1.02
N VAL A 170 -9.34 -4.19 1.88
CA VAL A 170 -8.23 -3.25 1.71
C VAL A 170 -6.92 -3.92 2.07
N CYS A 171 -5.88 -3.69 1.28
CA CYS A 171 -4.51 -4.02 1.64
C CYS A 171 -3.68 -2.76 1.81
N SER A 172 -2.58 -2.85 2.57
CA SER A 172 -1.69 -1.72 2.84
C SER A 172 -0.25 -2.05 2.46
N SER A 173 0.52 -1.08 1.96
CA SER A 173 1.88 -1.27 1.42
C SER A 173 2.92 -1.53 2.52
N TYR A 174 3.45 -2.74 2.69
CA TYR A 174 4.51 -3.05 3.66
C TYR A 174 5.84 -3.36 2.96
N ASP A 175 6.92 -3.46 3.74
CA ASP A 175 8.30 -3.65 3.24
C ASP A 175 8.66 -2.69 2.10
N VAL A 176 8.41 -1.39 2.31
CA VAL A 176 8.77 -0.35 1.36
C VAL A 176 10.27 -0.12 1.43
N ALA A 177 11.01 -0.70 0.48
CA ALA A 177 12.47 -0.79 0.54
C ALA A 177 13.09 -0.76 -0.85
N ILE A 178 14.43 -0.66 -0.88
CA ILE A 178 15.19 -0.51 -2.11
C ILE A 178 15.16 -1.83 -2.90
N ARG A 179 14.79 -1.72 -4.18
CA ARG A 179 14.64 -2.87 -5.08
C ARG A 179 15.43 -2.74 -6.38
N ILE A 180 15.77 -1.53 -6.80
CA ILE A 180 16.53 -1.22 -8.02
C ILE A 180 17.78 -0.42 -7.65
N LEU A 181 18.95 -0.83 -8.14
CA LEU A 181 20.21 -0.12 -7.85
C LEU A 181 20.42 1.10 -8.74
N ASP A 182 20.16 0.93 -10.04
CA ASP A 182 20.29 1.97 -11.05
C ASP A 182 18.88 2.41 -11.51
N PRO A 183 18.29 3.44 -10.88
CA PRO A 183 16.92 3.88 -11.18
C PRO A 183 16.79 4.62 -12.51
N GLU A 184 15.54 4.79 -12.95
CA GLU A 184 15.17 5.78 -13.98
C GLU A 184 15.50 7.19 -13.47
N GLN A 185 16.25 7.96 -14.26
CA GLN A 185 16.74 9.28 -13.84
C GLN A 185 15.63 10.33 -13.92
N ASP A 186 14.70 10.17 -14.87
CA ASP A 186 13.58 11.08 -15.10
C ASP A 186 12.28 10.54 -14.47
N ALA A 187 12.35 10.16 -13.20
CA ALA A 187 11.20 9.66 -12.43
C ALA A 187 11.35 9.99 -10.93
N PRO A 188 10.24 10.12 -10.18
CA PRO A 188 10.27 10.36 -8.74
C PRO A 188 10.88 9.18 -7.98
N GLY A 189 11.20 9.43 -6.71
CA GLY A 189 11.92 8.47 -5.84
C GLY A 189 11.25 7.11 -5.65
N SER A 190 9.99 6.93 -6.05
CA SER A 190 9.30 5.64 -6.06
C SER A 190 9.91 4.63 -7.05
N ASN A 191 10.65 5.08 -8.07
CA ASN A 191 11.18 4.22 -9.13
C ASN A 191 12.23 3.19 -8.67
N ARG A 192 12.85 3.42 -7.50
CA ARG A 192 13.92 2.59 -6.94
C ARG A 192 13.45 1.65 -5.84
N ILE A 193 12.25 1.90 -5.32
CA ILE A 193 11.67 1.14 -4.20
C ILE A 193 10.63 0.15 -4.70
N SER A 194 10.37 -0.88 -3.91
CA SER A 194 9.20 -1.73 -4.07
C SER A 194 8.19 -1.47 -2.96
N GLY A 195 6.95 -1.89 -3.18
CA GLY A 195 5.91 -1.98 -2.16
C GLY A 195 5.28 -3.36 -2.17
N SER A 196 5.23 -4.02 -1.02
CA SER A 196 4.55 -5.32 -0.85
C SER A 196 3.14 -5.12 -0.36
N PHE A 197 2.21 -5.94 -0.83
CA PHE A 197 0.80 -5.89 -0.47
C PHE A 197 0.30 -7.31 -0.24
N GLN A 198 -0.58 -7.48 0.73
CA GLN A 198 -1.27 -8.74 0.97
C GLN A 198 -2.73 -8.47 1.30
N VAL A 199 -3.59 -9.30 0.74
CA VAL A 199 -5.02 -9.30 0.97
C VAL A 199 -5.49 -10.73 1.20
N THR A 200 -6.44 -10.88 2.12
CA THR A 200 -7.11 -12.16 2.40
C THR A 200 -8.59 -12.02 2.11
N PHE A 201 -9.16 -12.97 1.39
CA PHE A 201 -10.59 -13.09 1.15
C PHE A 201 -11.12 -14.32 1.88
N SER A 202 -12.22 -14.15 2.61
CA SER A 202 -12.86 -15.25 3.33
C SER A 202 -13.56 -16.21 2.35
N ARG A 203 -13.80 -17.44 2.79
CA ARG A 203 -14.38 -18.49 1.94
C ARG A 203 -15.77 -18.14 1.39
N ASP A 204 -16.58 -17.40 2.14
CA ASP A 204 -17.91 -16.93 1.72
C ASP A 204 -17.86 -15.88 0.60
N GLN A 205 -16.71 -15.25 0.37
CA GLN A 205 -16.50 -14.30 -0.73
C GLN A 205 -16.16 -14.99 -2.06
N ILE A 206 -15.87 -16.29 -2.05
CA ILE A 206 -15.59 -17.08 -3.25
C ILE A 206 -16.92 -17.42 -3.93
N VAL A 207 -17.22 -16.73 -5.04
CA VAL A 207 -18.48 -16.87 -5.76
C VAL A 207 -18.50 -18.13 -6.62
N SER A 208 -17.40 -18.40 -7.33
CA SER A 208 -17.27 -19.60 -8.17
C SER A 208 -15.81 -19.94 -8.41
N TYR A 209 -15.52 -21.23 -8.59
CA TYR A 209 -14.24 -21.71 -9.12
C TYR A 209 -14.44 -23.00 -9.91
N ASN A 210 -13.51 -23.30 -10.80
CA ASN A 210 -13.47 -24.55 -11.54
C ASN A 210 -13.12 -25.71 -10.60
N LYS A 211 -14.14 -26.49 -10.22
CA LYS A 211 -14.01 -27.64 -9.29
C LYS A 211 -13.25 -28.82 -9.92
N ASP A 212 -13.24 -28.91 -11.24
CA ASP A 212 -12.53 -29.96 -11.96
C ASP A 212 -11.02 -29.71 -11.93
N ASN A 213 -10.59 -28.45 -11.75
CA ASN A 213 -9.18 -28.13 -11.55
C ASN A 213 -8.69 -28.60 -10.16
N PRO A 214 -7.76 -29.57 -10.10
CA PRO A 214 -7.33 -30.15 -8.82
C PRO A 214 -6.53 -29.17 -7.96
N LEU A 215 -5.85 -28.19 -8.55
CA LEU A 215 -5.06 -27.22 -7.81
C LEU A 215 -5.93 -26.13 -7.18
N LEU A 216 -6.93 -25.60 -7.88
CA LEU A 216 -7.89 -24.68 -7.27
C LEU A 216 -8.64 -25.36 -6.12
N ARG A 217 -9.00 -26.62 -6.29
CA ARG A 217 -9.60 -27.42 -5.21
C ARG A 217 -8.66 -27.58 -4.02
N SER A 218 -7.38 -27.90 -4.26
CA SER A 218 -6.42 -28.03 -3.16
C SER A 218 -6.11 -26.70 -2.47
N ILE A 219 -6.33 -25.57 -3.13
CA ILE A 219 -6.24 -24.23 -2.51
C ILE A 219 -7.49 -23.91 -1.68
N ILE A 220 -8.67 -24.01 -2.29
CA ILE A 220 -9.94 -23.51 -1.74
C ILE A 220 -10.54 -24.47 -0.70
N GLU A 221 -10.35 -25.77 -0.91
CA GLU A 221 -10.86 -26.83 -0.04
C GLU A 221 -9.77 -27.45 0.85
N ALA A 222 -8.58 -26.84 0.93
CA ALA A 222 -7.54 -27.28 1.84
C ALA A 222 -8.10 -27.47 3.28
N PRO A 223 -7.77 -28.57 3.97
CA PRO A 223 -8.19 -28.79 5.35
C PRO A 223 -7.81 -27.61 6.25
N GLY A 224 -8.78 -27.02 6.94
CA GLY A 224 -8.58 -25.85 7.81
C GLY A 224 -8.50 -24.51 7.09
N ALA A 225 -8.62 -24.46 5.75
CA ALA A 225 -8.61 -23.20 5.02
C ALA A 225 -9.87 -22.36 5.34
N THR A 226 -9.63 -21.11 5.70
CA THR A 226 -10.65 -20.08 5.99
C THR A 226 -10.96 -19.20 4.78
N GLY A 227 -10.17 -19.31 3.71
CA GLY A 227 -10.30 -18.50 2.51
C GLY A 227 -9.09 -18.63 1.58
N ILE A 228 -8.76 -17.54 0.89
CA ILE A 228 -7.56 -17.42 0.06
C ILE A 228 -6.77 -16.16 0.45
N VAL A 229 -5.45 -16.22 0.32
CA VAL A 229 -4.57 -15.07 0.47
C VAL A 229 -3.88 -14.77 -0.84
N VAL A 230 -3.69 -13.49 -1.13
CA VAL A 230 -2.89 -13.01 -2.26
C VAL A 230 -1.85 -12.05 -1.73
N ARG A 231 -0.58 -12.31 -2.01
CA ARG A 231 0.52 -11.36 -1.81
C ARG A 231 1.09 -10.96 -3.15
N PHE A 232 1.36 -9.68 -3.33
CA PHE A 232 2.06 -9.18 -4.51
C PHE A 232 3.02 -8.05 -4.16
N VAL A 233 4.01 -7.84 -5.01
CA VAL A 233 4.98 -6.75 -4.91
C VAL A 233 4.94 -5.98 -6.20
N MET A 234 4.80 -4.66 -6.09
CA MET A 234 5.00 -3.73 -7.20
C MET A 234 6.38 -3.07 -7.12
N PHE A 235 7.02 -2.89 -8.26
CA PHE A 235 8.36 -2.30 -8.36
C PHE A 235 8.61 -1.79 -9.79
N GLU A 236 9.72 -1.08 -9.97
CA GLU A 236 9.99 -0.30 -11.19
C GLU A 236 8.87 0.69 -11.52
N MET A 237 8.24 1.29 -10.51
CA MET A 237 7.12 2.21 -10.71
C MET A 237 7.65 3.57 -11.21
N CYS A 238 7.32 3.96 -12.44
CA CYS A 238 7.59 5.30 -12.94
C CYS A 238 6.42 5.85 -13.77
N PRO A 239 6.23 7.18 -13.81
CA PRO A 239 5.27 7.82 -14.69
C PRO A 239 5.49 7.47 -16.17
N LYS A 240 4.39 7.30 -16.89
CA LYS A 240 4.41 6.91 -18.30
C LYS A 240 5.12 7.93 -19.19
N MET A 241 4.86 9.22 -18.97
CA MET A 241 5.49 10.32 -19.70
C MET A 241 6.75 10.81 -19.01
N THR A 242 7.73 11.24 -19.79
CA THR A 242 8.90 11.98 -19.30
C THR A 242 8.51 13.37 -18.84
N THR A 243 9.38 14.03 -18.06
CA THR A 243 9.21 15.45 -17.70
C THR A 243 8.94 16.30 -18.95
N ALA A 244 9.81 16.19 -19.95
CA ALA A 244 9.71 16.98 -21.18
C ALA A 244 8.42 16.71 -21.97
N GLN A 245 7.90 15.47 -21.93
CA GLN A 245 6.62 15.14 -22.56
C GLN A 245 5.45 15.75 -21.80
N LEU A 246 5.44 15.64 -20.46
CA LEU A 246 4.41 16.22 -19.62
C LEU A 246 4.37 17.75 -19.74
N ASP A 247 5.53 18.40 -19.73
CA ASP A 247 5.66 19.85 -19.91
C ASP A 247 5.11 20.29 -21.27
N ALA A 248 5.41 19.53 -22.34
CA ALA A 248 4.89 19.80 -23.67
C ALA A 248 3.36 19.63 -23.75
N ASP A 249 2.81 18.60 -23.11
CA ASP A 249 1.36 18.38 -23.00
C ASP A 249 0.70 19.57 -22.29
N TYR A 250 1.22 20.00 -21.13
CA TYR A 250 0.65 21.10 -20.36
C TYR A 250 0.79 22.46 -21.07
N ALA A 251 1.93 22.73 -21.72
CA ALA A 251 2.10 23.93 -22.55
C ALA A 251 1.12 23.97 -23.75
N ALA A 252 0.67 22.81 -24.22
CA ALA A 252 -0.35 22.68 -25.26
C ALA A 252 -1.79 22.62 -24.70
N HIS A 253 -1.99 22.84 -23.40
CA HIS A 253 -3.26 22.68 -22.69
C HIS A 253 -3.86 21.26 -22.83
N GLN A 254 -3.01 20.25 -22.97
CA GLN A 254 -3.37 18.84 -23.00
C GLN A 254 -3.26 18.26 -21.58
N TYR A 255 -4.40 18.19 -20.91
CA TYR A 255 -4.50 17.77 -19.51
C TYR A 255 -4.71 16.25 -19.37
N THR A 256 -3.73 15.50 -19.86
CA THR A 256 -3.72 14.03 -19.84
C THR A 256 -3.31 13.52 -18.46
N SER A 257 -3.83 12.35 -18.07
CA SER A 257 -3.33 11.65 -16.89
C SER A 257 -1.97 11.02 -17.20
N ASN A 258 -1.05 11.11 -16.25
CA ASN A 258 0.28 10.52 -16.32
C ASN A 258 0.45 9.43 -15.26
N PRO A 259 -0.22 8.27 -15.41
CA PRO A 259 -0.18 7.23 -14.40
C PRO A 259 1.23 6.66 -14.23
N SER A 260 1.52 6.18 -13.03
CA SER A 260 2.75 5.42 -12.77
C SER A 260 2.56 3.97 -13.20
N ILE A 261 3.52 3.46 -13.96
CA ILE A 261 3.53 2.11 -14.54
C ILE A 261 4.75 1.34 -14.03
N GLY A 262 4.58 0.05 -13.79
CA GLY A 262 5.65 -0.81 -13.32
C GLY A 262 5.33 -2.29 -13.48
N ARG A 263 6.01 -3.11 -12.68
CA ARG A 263 5.90 -4.56 -12.71
C ARG A 263 5.28 -5.06 -11.43
N VAL A 264 4.53 -6.16 -11.54
CA VAL A 264 3.96 -6.87 -10.39
C VAL A 264 4.36 -8.34 -10.44
N VAL A 265 4.70 -8.90 -9.28
CA VAL A 265 4.93 -10.33 -9.07
C VAL A 265 4.18 -10.74 -7.81
N GLY A 266 3.46 -11.85 -7.83
CA GLY A 266 2.69 -12.28 -6.68
C GLY A 266 2.35 -13.75 -6.66
N THR A 267 1.68 -14.13 -5.58
CA THR A 267 1.31 -15.50 -5.25
C THR A 267 -0.07 -15.51 -4.59
N LEU A 268 -0.93 -16.43 -5.04
CA LEU A 268 -2.19 -16.80 -4.42
C LEU A 268 -2.06 -18.18 -3.77
N ALA A 269 -2.54 -18.33 -2.54
CA ALA A 269 -2.49 -19.56 -1.75
C ALA A 269 -3.75 -19.69 -0.86
N PRO A 270 -3.98 -20.82 -0.15
CA PRO A 270 -5.01 -20.89 0.88
C PRO A 270 -4.86 -19.77 1.92
N ALA A 271 -5.87 -19.44 2.69
CA ALA A 271 -5.68 -18.72 3.96
C ALA A 271 -6.05 -19.66 5.10
N PHE A 272 -5.28 -19.65 6.19
CA PHE A 272 -5.57 -20.45 7.37
C PHE A 272 -5.91 -19.57 8.58
N ALA A 273 -6.63 -20.16 9.54
CA ALA A 273 -6.92 -19.49 10.81
C ALA A 273 -5.63 -19.13 11.56
N GLY A 274 -5.58 -17.93 12.15
CA GLY A 274 -4.43 -17.45 12.92
C GLY A 274 -3.26 -16.93 12.08
N GLU A 275 -3.38 -16.91 10.75
CA GLU A 275 -2.39 -16.25 9.89
C GLU A 275 -2.68 -14.75 9.75
N PRO A 276 -1.66 -13.88 9.63
CA PRO A 276 -1.89 -12.46 9.39
C PRO A 276 -2.60 -12.24 8.04
N LEU A 277 -3.57 -11.35 8.03
CA LEU A 277 -4.46 -11.10 6.89
C LEU A 277 -3.83 -10.16 5.86
N ILE A 278 -3.06 -9.17 6.31
CA ILE A 278 -2.56 -8.06 5.47
C ILE A 278 -1.03 -7.98 5.35
N VAL A 279 -0.30 -8.93 5.96
CA VAL A 279 1.17 -9.03 5.86
C VAL A 279 1.61 -10.49 5.72
N THR A 280 2.70 -10.75 4.99
CA THR A 280 3.23 -12.12 4.82
C THR A 280 3.62 -12.73 6.15
N GLY A 281 3.07 -13.86 6.62
CA GLY A 281 3.48 -14.47 7.91
C GLY A 281 4.93 -15.00 7.96
N GLY A 282 5.30 -15.71 9.05
CA GLY A 282 6.55 -16.48 9.24
C GLY A 282 7.82 -15.72 9.64
N ARG A 283 8.98 -16.31 9.38
CA ARG A 283 10.28 -15.84 9.88
C ARG A 283 10.82 -14.74 8.99
N GLN A 284 10.93 -13.52 9.50
CA GLN A 284 11.34 -12.34 8.73
C GLN A 284 12.86 -12.24 8.66
N LEU A 285 13.40 -12.12 7.45
CA LEU A 285 14.80 -11.79 7.19
C LEU A 285 14.88 -10.34 6.75
N ILE A 286 15.80 -9.57 7.32
CA ILE A 286 16.04 -8.17 6.92
C ILE A 286 17.45 -8.06 6.38
N ASN A 287 17.59 -7.46 5.19
CA ASN A 287 18.87 -6.99 4.68
C ASN A 287 19.13 -5.57 5.18
N PRO A 288 20.12 -5.35 6.07
CA PRO A 288 20.34 -4.02 6.65
C PRO A 288 20.72 -2.95 5.63
N SER A 289 21.35 -3.32 4.51
CA SER A 289 21.88 -2.35 3.53
C SER A 289 20.80 -1.79 2.60
N SER A 290 19.85 -2.64 2.17
CA SER A 290 18.70 -2.23 1.34
C SER A 290 17.45 -1.95 2.16
N ARG A 291 17.45 -2.32 3.46
CA ARG A 291 16.28 -2.40 4.36
C ARG A 291 15.17 -3.33 3.87
N SER A 292 15.45 -4.14 2.85
CA SER A 292 14.46 -5.04 2.28
C SER A 292 14.25 -6.27 3.15
N ALA A 293 13.04 -6.82 3.08
CA ALA A 293 12.65 -7.98 3.86
C ALA A 293 12.36 -9.20 2.97
N GLY A 294 12.54 -10.38 3.53
CA GLY A 294 12.01 -11.62 2.99
C GLY A 294 11.48 -12.51 4.11
N TYR A 295 10.87 -13.62 3.73
CA TYR A 295 10.12 -14.45 4.66
C TYR A 295 10.43 -15.92 4.46
N ALA A 296 10.54 -16.67 5.55
CA ALA A 296 10.83 -18.09 5.50
C ALA A 296 9.87 -18.92 6.37
N SER A 297 9.66 -20.17 5.95
CA SER A 297 8.94 -21.19 6.71
C SER A 297 9.64 -22.53 6.58
N VAL A 298 9.88 -23.18 7.72
CA VAL A 298 10.31 -24.58 7.76
C VAL A 298 9.06 -25.45 7.74
N LEU A 299 8.96 -26.35 6.76
CA LEU A 299 7.78 -27.16 6.51
C LEU A 299 7.93 -28.56 7.10
N GLU A 300 6.79 -29.21 7.37
CA GLU A 300 6.77 -30.57 7.93
C GLU A 300 7.29 -31.62 6.97
N ASN A 301 7.14 -31.40 5.66
CA ASN A 301 7.63 -32.26 4.58
C ASN A 301 9.12 -32.09 4.30
N ASN A 302 9.90 -31.60 5.27
CA ASN A 302 11.34 -31.35 5.16
C ASN A 302 11.71 -30.38 4.03
N LEU A 303 10.95 -29.29 3.89
CA LEU A 303 11.30 -28.18 3.00
C LEU A 303 11.56 -26.91 3.82
N LEU A 304 12.45 -26.06 3.31
CA LEU A 304 12.55 -24.66 3.68
C LEU A 304 12.02 -23.84 2.51
N SER A 305 10.89 -23.16 2.68
CA SER A 305 10.37 -22.24 1.66
C SER A 305 10.72 -20.80 2.03
N ILE A 306 11.20 -20.03 1.07
CA ILE A 306 11.75 -18.67 1.27
C ILE A 306 11.21 -17.73 0.19
N ASP A 307 10.45 -16.71 0.58
CA ASP A 307 10.14 -15.55 -0.26
C ASP A 307 11.35 -14.60 -0.27
N MET A 308 12.02 -14.57 -1.42
CA MET A 308 13.24 -13.79 -1.65
C MET A 308 13.01 -12.57 -2.54
N LEU A 309 11.76 -12.29 -2.93
CA LEU A 309 11.44 -11.35 -4.00
C LEU A 309 12.05 -9.95 -3.80
N ASN A 310 12.11 -9.49 -2.56
CA ASN A 310 12.68 -8.19 -2.19
C ASN A 310 14.13 -8.26 -1.67
N ILE A 311 14.68 -9.45 -1.41
CA ILE A 311 15.99 -9.58 -0.74
C ILE A 311 17.13 -9.16 -1.67
N ILE A 312 17.09 -9.61 -2.92
CA ILE A 312 18.13 -9.33 -3.91
C ILE A 312 17.58 -8.26 -4.88
N PRO A 313 18.18 -7.06 -4.91
CA PRO A 313 17.73 -6.01 -5.81
C PRO A 313 18.11 -6.32 -7.27
N LYS A 314 17.41 -5.67 -8.20
CA LYS A 314 17.70 -5.68 -9.64
C LYS A 314 18.79 -4.66 -9.91
N GLN A 315 19.65 -4.95 -10.88
CA GLN A 315 20.74 -4.05 -11.23
C GLN A 315 20.22 -2.71 -11.73
N ALA A 316 19.55 -2.71 -12.88
CA ALA A 316 19.08 -1.49 -13.50
C ALA A 316 17.57 -1.50 -13.66
N PHE A 317 16.98 -0.31 -13.84
CA PHE A 317 15.63 -0.14 -14.34
C PHE A 317 15.48 -0.80 -15.74
N ARG A 318 14.23 -1.03 -16.19
CA ARG A 318 13.97 -1.51 -17.56
C ARG A 318 14.50 -0.53 -18.61
N SER A 319 15.01 -1.04 -19.73
CA SER A 319 15.62 -0.22 -20.79
C SER A 319 14.58 0.59 -21.59
N VAL A 320 13.35 0.09 -21.68
CA VAL A 320 12.21 0.79 -22.27
C VAL A 320 11.25 1.18 -21.16
N ARG A 321 11.11 2.49 -20.90
CA ARG A 321 10.27 3.03 -19.82
C ARG A 321 8.85 2.45 -19.77
N THR A 322 8.25 2.19 -20.92
CA THR A 322 6.87 1.71 -21.03
C THR A 322 6.72 0.20 -21.09
N ASP A 323 7.82 -0.56 -21.07
CA ASP A 323 7.79 -2.03 -21.14
C ASP A 323 7.60 -2.68 -19.77
N THR A 324 6.33 -2.81 -19.38
CA THR A 324 5.91 -3.41 -18.11
C THR A 324 5.67 -4.92 -18.20
N THR A 325 5.63 -5.50 -19.40
CA THR A 325 5.12 -6.87 -19.62
C THR A 325 6.17 -7.85 -20.18
N SER A 326 7.29 -7.38 -20.74
CA SER A 326 8.40 -8.28 -21.12
C SER A 326 9.02 -8.97 -19.90
N PRO A 327 9.76 -10.08 -20.03
CA PRO A 327 10.43 -10.70 -18.89
C PRO A 327 11.26 -9.73 -18.04
N ILE A 328 11.17 -9.85 -16.71
CA ILE A 328 11.78 -8.92 -15.73
C ILE A 328 13.33 -8.93 -15.79
N GLY A 329 13.93 -9.99 -16.32
CA GLY A 329 15.38 -10.19 -16.33
C GLY A 329 15.93 -10.54 -14.94
N PRO A 330 17.20 -10.96 -14.83
CA PRO A 330 17.77 -11.40 -13.57
C PRO A 330 17.98 -10.23 -12.59
N ASN A 331 18.13 -10.57 -11.31
CA ASN A 331 18.59 -9.62 -10.30
C ASN A 331 20.06 -9.20 -10.51
N ALA A 332 20.50 -8.18 -9.78
CA ALA A 332 21.92 -7.85 -9.70
C ALA A 332 22.72 -9.06 -9.20
N ASN A 333 23.86 -9.30 -9.84
CA ASN A 333 24.76 -10.37 -9.46
C ASN A 333 25.63 -9.92 -8.28
N PHE A 334 25.45 -10.52 -7.10
CA PHE A 334 26.28 -10.29 -5.92
C PHE A 334 27.27 -11.45 -5.67
N GLY A 335 27.51 -12.28 -6.68
CA GLY A 335 28.18 -13.57 -6.56
C GLY A 335 27.23 -14.67 -6.08
N ASP A 336 27.82 -15.84 -5.83
CA ASP A 336 27.10 -17.02 -5.34
C ASP A 336 26.32 -16.71 -4.04
N VAL A 337 25.04 -17.06 -4.04
CA VAL A 337 24.12 -16.78 -2.93
C VAL A 337 24.07 -17.99 -2.00
N SER A 338 24.61 -17.83 -0.79
CA SER A 338 24.56 -18.86 0.25
C SER A 338 23.32 -18.71 1.14
N ILE A 339 22.65 -19.82 1.39
CA ILE A 339 21.57 -19.94 2.38
C ILE A 339 22.15 -20.69 3.58
N ASN A 340 22.06 -20.09 4.76
CA ASN A 340 22.73 -20.58 5.98
C ASN A 340 21.71 -20.78 7.10
N LEU A 341 21.95 -21.80 7.93
CA LEU A 341 21.25 -22.09 9.18
C LEU A 341 22.27 -21.92 10.30
N GLY A 342 22.23 -20.80 11.01
CA GLY A 342 23.29 -20.42 11.95
C GLY A 342 24.64 -20.30 11.23
N SER A 343 25.64 -21.07 11.68
CA SER A 343 26.96 -21.16 11.03
C SER A 343 27.05 -22.18 9.91
N THR A 344 26.02 -22.99 9.66
CA THR A 344 26.05 -24.08 8.66
C THR A 344 25.45 -23.62 7.34
N THR A 345 26.21 -23.72 6.25
CA THR A 345 25.69 -23.50 4.90
C THR A 345 24.79 -24.66 4.48
N LEU A 346 23.53 -24.36 4.18
CA LEU A 346 22.56 -25.32 3.64
C LEU A 346 22.82 -25.58 2.16
N THR A 347 22.93 -24.51 1.39
CA THR A 347 23.18 -24.57 -0.05
C THR A 347 23.79 -23.25 -0.54
N THR A 348 24.37 -23.31 -1.75
CA THR A 348 24.90 -22.16 -2.49
C THR A 348 24.30 -22.19 -3.88
N LEU A 349 23.75 -21.05 -4.32
CA LEU A 349 23.04 -20.91 -5.58
C LEU A 349 23.78 -19.95 -6.51
N ASP A 350 23.95 -20.37 -7.75
CA ASP A 350 24.50 -19.54 -8.83
C ASP A 350 23.43 -18.51 -9.26
N PRO A 351 23.69 -17.19 -9.15
CA PRO A 351 22.72 -16.16 -9.48
C PRO A 351 22.34 -16.12 -10.97
N LEU A 352 23.12 -16.78 -11.84
CA LEU A 352 22.88 -16.84 -13.28
C LEU A 352 22.13 -18.10 -13.72
N LYS A 353 21.73 -18.97 -12.78
CA LYS A 353 21.00 -20.21 -13.06
C LYS A 353 19.66 -20.24 -12.35
N THR A 354 18.77 -21.08 -12.86
CA THR A 354 17.54 -21.45 -12.16
C THR A 354 17.92 -22.07 -10.81
N PRO A 355 17.27 -21.66 -9.72
CA PRO A 355 16.06 -20.84 -9.70
C PRO A 355 16.30 -19.32 -9.69
N LEU A 356 17.49 -18.82 -9.35
CA LEU A 356 17.67 -17.37 -9.12
C LEU A 356 17.58 -16.49 -10.36
N SER A 357 17.90 -17.02 -11.54
CA SER A 357 17.78 -16.27 -12.80
C SER A 357 16.34 -15.95 -13.19
N ASP A 358 15.38 -16.75 -12.74
CA ASP A 358 13.98 -16.74 -13.19
C ASP A 358 12.95 -16.91 -12.05
N TYR A 359 13.37 -16.81 -10.79
CA TYR A 359 12.51 -16.99 -9.60
C TYR A 359 11.23 -16.14 -9.59
N TYR A 360 11.14 -15.04 -10.34
CA TYR A 360 9.90 -14.28 -10.54
C TYR A 360 8.76 -15.13 -11.13
N VAL A 361 9.10 -16.07 -12.02
CA VAL A 361 8.15 -17.05 -12.57
C VAL A 361 7.53 -17.91 -11.46
N TYR A 362 8.24 -18.07 -10.35
CA TYR A 362 7.86 -18.80 -9.15
C TYR A 362 7.42 -17.88 -7.99
N GLY A 363 6.99 -16.65 -8.30
CA GLY A 363 6.50 -15.67 -7.32
C GLY A 363 7.61 -15.02 -6.48
N GLY A 364 8.87 -15.25 -6.85
CA GLY A 364 10.05 -14.90 -6.05
C GLY A 364 10.29 -15.86 -4.88
N ILE A 365 9.62 -17.02 -4.85
CA ILE A 365 9.70 -18.00 -3.77
C ILE A 365 10.55 -19.20 -4.18
N LEU A 366 11.41 -19.63 -3.26
CA LEU A 366 12.30 -20.77 -3.41
C LEU A 366 11.94 -21.85 -2.38
N ASP A 367 11.85 -23.10 -2.82
CA ASP A 367 11.69 -24.26 -1.92
C ASP A 367 12.97 -25.11 -1.93
N LEU A 368 13.56 -25.33 -0.75
CA LEU A 368 14.79 -26.08 -0.58
C LEU A 368 14.55 -27.37 0.21
N PRO A 369 14.98 -28.54 -0.30
CA PRO A 369 14.89 -29.77 0.46
C PRO A 369 15.84 -29.75 1.66
N LEU A 370 15.37 -30.31 2.77
CA LEU A 370 16.12 -30.48 4.01
C LEU A 370 16.25 -31.98 4.33
N THR A 371 17.41 -32.36 4.84
CA THR A 371 17.53 -33.59 5.63
C THR A 371 16.85 -33.41 7.00
N PRO A 372 16.52 -34.48 7.73
CA PRO A 372 15.96 -34.37 9.09
C PRO A 372 16.84 -33.52 10.04
N THR A 373 18.17 -33.67 9.96
CA THR A 373 19.12 -32.88 10.74
C THR A 373 19.09 -31.40 10.34
N GLN A 374 19.06 -31.10 9.04
CA GLN A 374 18.94 -29.71 8.56
C GLN A 374 17.59 -29.09 8.93
N ARG A 375 16.50 -29.87 8.97
CA ARG A 375 15.20 -29.39 9.45
C ARG A 375 15.25 -29.03 10.93
N GLN A 376 15.89 -29.85 11.76
CA GLN A 376 16.09 -29.53 13.17
C GLN A 376 16.90 -28.25 13.34
N LEU A 377 18.04 -28.15 12.65
CA LEU A 377 18.85 -26.93 12.62
C LEU A 377 18.04 -25.73 12.15
N ALA A 378 17.28 -25.87 11.08
CA ALA A 378 16.45 -24.79 10.57
C ALA A 378 15.45 -24.31 11.62
N ASN A 379 14.83 -25.19 12.41
CA ASN A 379 13.91 -24.76 13.46
C ASN A 379 14.58 -24.06 14.65
N GLN A 380 15.87 -24.26 14.87
CA GLN A 380 16.58 -23.80 16.07
C GLN A 380 17.49 -22.61 15.81
N GLU A 381 18.03 -22.51 14.60
CA GLU A 381 19.04 -21.53 14.23
C GLU A 381 18.45 -20.43 13.34
N PRO A 382 18.98 -19.19 13.43
CA PRO A 382 18.63 -18.12 12.51
C PRO A 382 18.95 -18.47 11.05
N ILE A 383 18.03 -18.14 10.15
CA ILE A 383 18.25 -18.25 8.71
C ILE A 383 18.98 -17.00 8.21
N ALA A 384 19.98 -17.18 7.35
CA ALA A 384 20.67 -16.07 6.70
C ALA A 384 20.91 -16.30 5.22
N ILE A 385 20.80 -15.23 4.44
CA ILE A 385 21.05 -15.19 2.99
C ILE A 385 22.18 -14.22 2.74
N LYS A 386 23.29 -14.74 2.19
CA LYS A 386 24.52 -13.98 2.03
C LYS A 386 25.10 -14.14 0.64
N ALA A 387 25.64 -13.05 0.10
CA ALA A 387 26.43 -13.08 -1.12
C ALA A 387 27.73 -12.27 -0.92
N PRO A 388 28.84 -12.64 -1.58
CA PRO A 388 30.17 -12.13 -1.24
C PRO A 388 30.48 -10.74 -1.80
N GLN A 389 29.80 -10.30 -2.85
CA GLN A 389 30.14 -9.03 -3.51
C GLN A 389 29.38 -7.86 -2.88
N THR A 390 30.02 -6.69 -2.94
CA THR A 390 29.39 -5.39 -2.62
C THR A 390 29.07 -4.67 -3.92
N ARG A 391 27.88 -4.10 -4.01
CA ARG A 391 27.49 -3.15 -5.04
C ARG A 391 27.38 -1.75 -4.42
N TYR A 392 27.27 -0.72 -5.26
CA TYR A 392 27.19 0.66 -4.80
C TYR A 392 26.05 1.37 -5.51
N TYR A 393 25.43 2.34 -4.85
CA TYR A 393 24.50 3.24 -5.53
C TYR A 393 25.28 4.09 -6.55
N PRO A 394 24.88 4.09 -7.83
CA PRO A 394 25.55 4.88 -8.85
C PRO A 394 25.26 6.39 -8.73
N SER A 395 24.18 6.78 -8.03
CA SER A 395 23.62 8.14 -8.04
C SER A 395 23.78 8.92 -6.72
N ASP A 396 24.34 8.32 -5.67
CA ASP A 396 24.69 9.08 -4.46
C ASP A 396 26.09 9.72 -4.63
N PRO A 397 26.27 11.01 -4.26
CA PRO A 397 27.58 11.67 -4.32
C PRO A 397 28.62 11.00 -3.41
N GLU A 398 28.17 10.27 -2.39
CA GLU A 398 28.97 9.34 -1.59
C GLU A 398 28.48 7.90 -1.84
N PRO A 399 29.25 7.04 -2.53
CA PRO A 399 28.82 5.69 -2.85
C PRO A 399 28.45 4.88 -1.60
N LYS A 400 27.15 4.65 -1.37
CA LYS A 400 26.69 3.81 -0.26
C LYS A 400 26.81 2.32 -0.64
N PRO A 401 27.45 1.48 0.18
CA PRO A 401 27.61 0.07 -0.12
C PRO A 401 26.30 -0.71 0.09
N ILE A 402 26.03 -1.64 -0.82
CA ILE A 402 24.90 -2.55 -0.79
C ILE A 402 25.46 -3.97 -0.77
N ASN A 403 25.03 -4.75 0.22
CA ASN A 403 25.47 -6.12 0.41
C ASN A 403 24.26 -7.02 0.55
N ILE A 404 24.36 -8.28 0.12
CA ILE A 404 23.39 -9.29 0.50
C ILE A 404 23.86 -9.92 1.79
N ASN A 405 23.26 -9.48 2.90
CA ASN A 405 23.44 -10.06 4.24
C ASN A 405 22.11 -10.00 4.97
N ALA A 406 21.10 -10.67 4.41
CA ALA A 406 19.78 -10.74 5.02
C ALA A 406 19.81 -11.75 6.15
N ILE A 407 19.49 -11.30 7.36
CA ILE A 407 19.52 -12.12 8.57
C ILE A 407 18.13 -12.14 9.17
N GLU A 408 17.70 -13.31 9.59
CA GLU A 408 16.47 -13.46 10.33
C GLU A 408 16.47 -12.64 11.63
N GLN A 409 15.38 -11.92 11.86
CA GLN A 409 15.15 -11.23 13.12
C GLN A 409 14.67 -12.22 14.19
N THR A 410 15.22 -12.13 15.39
CA THR A 410 14.83 -12.99 16.53
C THR A 410 13.34 -12.93 16.78
N TYR A 411 12.80 -11.72 16.80
CA TYR A 411 11.38 -11.47 17.00
C TYR A 411 10.76 -10.87 15.75
N ARG A 412 9.48 -11.15 15.58
CA ARG A 412 8.66 -10.55 14.56
C ARG A 412 7.35 -10.04 15.13
N LEU A 413 7.11 -8.76 14.94
CA LEU A 413 5.83 -8.10 15.21
C LEU A 413 4.98 -8.00 13.95
N THR A 414 3.68 -8.26 14.07
CA THR A 414 2.69 -8.06 13.01
C THR A 414 1.36 -7.62 13.62
N SER A 415 0.51 -7.00 12.81
CA SER A 415 -0.88 -6.72 13.14
C SER A 415 -1.71 -6.68 11.87
N ASP A 416 -3.00 -6.99 12.00
CA ASP A 416 -3.97 -6.79 10.93
C ASP A 416 -4.50 -5.35 10.86
N GLN A 417 -3.99 -4.50 11.76
CA GLN A 417 -4.36 -3.10 11.90
C GLN A 417 -3.15 -2.26 11.51
N ARG A 418 -3.24 -1.56 10.38
CA ARG A 418 -2.09 -0.88 9.79
C ARG A 418 -2.33 0.55 9.37
N ASN A 419 -3.33 0.80 8.55
CA ASN A 419 -3.72 2.16 8.15
C ASN A 419 -5.19 2.32 8.54
N LEU A 420 -5.45 3.10 9.59
CA LEU A 420 -6.76 3.17 10.25
C LEU A 420 -7.32 4.60 10.26
N TYR A 421 -8.61 4.73 9.99
CA TYR A 421 -9.34 5.97 10.14
C TYR A 421 -10.03 5.96 11.52
N LEU A 422 -9.68 6.90 12.40
CA LEU A 422 -10.20 6.92 13.77
C LEU A 422 -11.70 7.21 13.84
N GLU A 423 -12.28 7.82 12.81
CA GLU A 423 -13.73 8.05 12.73
C GLU A 423 -14.55 6.75 12.69
N ASP A 424 -13.93 5.64 12.28
CA ASP A 424 -14.57 4.32 12.27
C ASP A 424 -14.68 3.71 13.66
N TYR A 425 -13.98 4.30 14.64
CA TYR A 425 -13.84 3.82 16.01
C TYR A 425 -14.14 4.92 17.04
N PRO A 426 -15.38 5.46 17.08
CA PRO A 426 -15.74 6.58 17.94
C PRO A 426 -15.62 6.28 19.45
N GLU A 427 -15.70 5.01 19.84
CA GLU A 427 -15.55 4.56 21.24
C GLU A 427 -14.11 4.16 21.59
N GLY A 428 -13.15 4.46 20.70
CA GLY A 428 -11.79 3.94 20.76
C GLY A 428 -11.66 2.60 20.02
N LEU A 429 -10.41 2.16 19.86
CA LEU A 429 -10.09 0.93 19.12
C LEU A 429 -9.17 0.02 19.95
N GLU A 430 -9.35 -1.29 19.81
CA GLU A 430 -8.47 -2.28 20.41
C GLU A 430 -7.47 -2.77 19.36
N ILE A 431 -6.19 -2.51 19.55
CA ILE A 431 -5.11 -2.97 18.68
C ILE A 431 -4.61 -4.30 19.21
N THR A 432 -4.48 -5.29 18.32
CA THR A 432 -3.84 -6.58 18.61
C THR A 432 -2.51 -6.65 17.90
N LEU A 433 -1.44 -6.86 18.65
CA LEU A 433 -0.10 -7.13 18.15
C LEU A 433 0.17 -8.61 18.28
N ASN A 434 0.59 -9.24 17.19
CA ASN A 434 1.11 -10.60 17.19
C ASN A 434 2.63 -10.57 17.25
N LEU A 435 3.21 -11.37 18.15
CA LEU A 435 4.64 -11.49 18.37
C LEU A 435 5.03 -12.96 18.24
N SER A 436 6.04 -13.23 17.42
CA SER A 436 6.66 -14.55 17.35
C SER A 436 8.18 -14.44 17.52
N GLN A 437 8.77 -15.47 18.09
CA GLN A 437 10.21 -15.67 18.23
C GLN A 437 10.62 -16.82 17.32
N HIS A 438 11.40 -16.55 16.27
CA HIS A 438 11.77 -17.54 15.25
C HIS A 438 10.57 -18.31 14.65
N GLY A 439 9.41 -17.65 14.56
CA GLY A 439 8.16 -18.24 14.06
C GLY A 439 7.37 -19.08 15.09
N GLN A 440 7.79 -19.11 16.35
CA GLN A 440 7.12 -19.78 17.47
C GLN A 440 6.59 -18.75 18.49
N PRO A 441 5.72 -19.15 19.44
CA PRO A 441 5.41 -18.31 20.60
C PRO A 441 6.67 -17.90 21.38
N VAL A 442 6.62 -16.78 22.10
CA VAL A 442 7.78 -16.32 22.87
C VAL A 442 8.07 -17.26 24.05
N THR A 443 9.34 -17.49 24.37
CA THR A 443 9.73 -18.40 25.46
C THR A 443 9.82 -17.73 26.83
N GLU A 444 9.84 -16.40 26.86
CA GLU A 444 9.90 -15.58 28.07
C GLU A 444 8.97 -14.38 27.96
N ASP A 445 8.63 -13.77 29.09
CA ASP A 445 7.85 -12.53 29.12
C ASP A 445 8.59 -11.45 28.32
N THR A 446 7.98 -11.02 27.22
CA THR A 446 8.60 -10.11 26.26
C THR A 446 7.83 -8.79 26.22
N VAL A 447 8.54 -7.68 26.41
CA VAL A 447 7.94 -6.35 26.42
C VAL A 447 8.00 -5.72 25.03
N ILE A 448 6.88 -5.14 24.60
CA ILE A 448 6.76 -4.32 23.40
C ILE A 448 6.62 -2.86 23.86
N THR A 449 7.50 -1.99 23.37
CA THR A 449 7.38 -0.53 23.52
C THR A 449 6.62 0.06 22.34
N ILE A 450 5.72 1.00 22.62
CA ILE A 450 4.91 1.70 21.65
C ILE A 450 5.20 3.19 21.78
N SER A 451 5.59 3.82 20.68
CA SER A 451 5.84 5.26 20.60
C SER A 451 5.12 5.86 19.40
N SER A 452 4.45 6.99 19.60
CA SER A 452 3.79 7.73 18.51
C SER A 452 4.62 8.94 18.09
N GLY A 453 4.52 9.29 16.81
CA GLY A 453 5.13 10.48 16.22
C GLY A 453 4.43 10.89 14.92
N PRO A 454 4.89 11.96 14.27
CA PRO A 454 4.34 12.38 12.98
C PRO A 454 4.48 11.26 11.95
N SER A 455 3.48 11.09 11.09
CA SER A 455 3.46 10.02 10.10
C SER A 455 4.53 10.18 9.02
N ASN A 456 4.84 11.42 8.64
CA ASN A 456 5.98 11.73 7.80
C ASN A 456 7.16 12.23 8.65
N GLY A 457 8.19 11.39 8.77
CA GLY A 457 9.40 11.71 9.53
C GLY A 457 10.45 12.55 8.79
N SER A 458 10.20 12.96 7.54
CA SER A 458 11.15 13.79 6.78
C SER A 458 11.41 15.13 7.51
N PRO A 459 12.65 15.67 7.51
CA PRO A 459 12.94 16.98 8.09
C PRO A 459 12.01 18.09 7.57
N ASP A 460 11.69 18.06 6.28
CA ASP A 460 10.89 19.06 5.58
C ASP A 460 9.42 18.66 5.42
N ALA A 461 8.99 17.60 6.12
CA ALA A 461 7.60 17.16 6.10
C ALA A 461 6.66 18.23 6.69
N PRO A 462 5.46 18.42 6.11
CA PRO A 462 4.39 19.13 6.80
C PRO A 462 3.93 18.34 8.04
N TYR A 463 3.23 19.02 8.96
CA TYR A 463 2.54 18.38 10.10
C TYR A 463 3.41 17.70 11.17
N LYS A 464 4.64 18.19 11.38
CA LYS A 464 5.54 17.65 12.42
C LYS A 464 5.19 18.12 13.84
N ASP A 465 4.48 19.23 13.97
CA ASP A 465 4.10 19.78 15.26
C ASP A 465 3.10 18.86 15.98
N PRO A 466 3.21 18.71 17.32
CA PRO A 466 2.34 17.83 18.11
C PRO A 466 0.84 18.03 17.89
N GLN A 467 0.39 19.24 17.53
CA GLN A 467 -1.02 19.52 17.24
C GLN A 467 -1.62 18.64 16.12
N PHE A 468 -0.79 18.08 15.23
CA PHE A 468 -1.22 17.29 14.08
C PHE A 468 -1.10 15.77 14.27
N TRP A 469 -0.56 15.29 15.40
CA TRP A 469 -0.35 13.85 15.62
C TRP A 469 -0.51 13.40 17.08
N ASP A 470 -0.38 14.31 18.05
CA ASP A 470 -0.38 13.99 19.47
C ASP A 470 -1.80 13.99 20.09
N PHE A 471 -2.71 13.24 19.48
CA PHE A 471 -4.12 13.13 19.90
C PHE A 471 -4.50 11.76 20.48
N LEU A 472 -3.54 10.82 20.60
CA LEU A 472 -3.79 9.46 21.08
C LEU A 472 -3.45 9.25 22.56
N GLU A 473 -4.25 8.42 23.23
CA GLU A 473 -4.01 7.92 24.58
C GLU A 473 -4.01 6.39 24.58
N PHE A 474 -2.93 5.79 25.10
CA PHE A 474 -2.71 4.34 25.15
C PHE A 474 -1.60 4.00 26.15
N GLU A 475 -1.55 2.72 26.56
CA GLU A 475 -0.47 2.18 27.39
C GLU A 475 0.81 1.93 26.55
N PRO A 476 1.93 2.62 26.82
CA PRO A 476 3.12 2.61 25.95
C PRO A 476 3.96 1.33 26.05
N ARG A 477 3.61 0.43 26.98
CA ARG A 477 4.33 -0.84 27.22
C ARG A 477 3.33 -1.98 27.29
N GLN A 478 3.49 -2.96 26.43
CA GLN A 478 2.68 -4.19 26.41
C GLN A 478 3.57 -5.40 26.72
N THR A 479 3.05 -6.38 27.45
CA THR A 479 3.81 -7.62 27.75
C THR A 479 3.12 -8.82 27.13
N VAL A 480 3.82 -9.53 26.26
CA VAL A 480 3.42 -10.86 25.78
C VAL A 480 4.00 -11.88 26.74
N LYS A 481 3.15 -12.70 27.36
CA LYS A 481 3.62 -13.69 28.34
C LYS A 481 4.28 -14.87 27.67
N ALA A 482 5.20 -15.52 28.37
CA ALA A 482 5.80 -16.77 27.91
C ALA A 482 4.72 -17.78 27.46
N GLY A 483 4.89 -18.37 26.27
CA GLY A 483 3.95 -19.29 25.65
C GLY A 483 2.78 -18.64 24.89
N GLN A 484 2.65 -17.31 24.91
CA GLN A 484 1.66 -16.57 24.12
C GLN A 484 2.28 -16.01 22.83
N SER A 485 1.42 -15.60 21.89
CA SER A 485 1.83 -15.04 20.59
C SER A 485 1.18 -13.69 20.28
N SER A 486 0.44 -13.10 21.22
CA SER A 486 -0.24 -11.83 21.00
C SER A 486 -0.51 -11.07 22.30
N VAL A 487 -0.75 -9.77 22.16
CA VAL A 487 -1.24 -8.88 23.21
C VAL A 487 -2.13 -7.83 22.58
N SER A 488 -3.18 -7.41 23.29
CA SER A 488 -4.11 -6.38 22.84
C SER A 488 -4.09 -5.19 23.79
N PHE A 489 -4.23 -3.98 23.25
CA PHE A 489 -4.26 -2.74 24.03
C PHE A 489 -5.26 -1.77 23.43
N LYS A 490 -5.81 -0.89 24.28
CA LYS A 490 -6.77 0.12 23.86
C LYS A 490 -6.06 1.39 23.44
N VAL A 491 -6.54 1.98 22.35
CA VAL A 491 -6.21 3.32 21.89
C VAL A 491 -7.48 4.15 21.89
N SER A 492 -7.38 5.33 22.51
CA SER A 492 -8.46 6.31 22.57
C SER A 492 -7.95 7.71 22.23
N LEU A 493 -8.86 8.67 22.11
CA LEU A 493 -8.49 10.07 21.89
C LEU A 493 -8.22 10.76 23.22
N LYS A 494 -7.16 11.58 23.29
CA LYS A 494 -6.91 12.44 24.44
C LYS A 494 -8.09 13.40 24.67
N PRO A 495 -8.49 13.66 25.93
CA PRO A 495 -9.47 14.69 26.24
C PRO A 495 -9.10 16.05 25.62
N GLY A 496 -10.07 16.72 25.00
CA GLY A 496 -9.87 18.03 24.36
C GLY A 496 -9.24 17.99 22.97
N SER A 497 -8.91 16.81 22.42
CA SER A 497 -8.35 16.70 21.06
C SER A 497 -9.41 16.72 19.95
N ALA A 498 -10.68 16.96 20.26
CA ALA A 498 -11.80 16.90 19.29
C ALA A 498 -11.57 17.74 18.03
N ALA A 499 -11.05 18.97 18.19
CA ALA A 499 -10.75 19.89 17.10
C ALA A 499 -9.43 19.60 16.35
N GLN A 500 -8.54 18.74 16.89
CA GLN A 500 -7.30 18.38 16.22
C GLN A 500 -7.58 17.49 15.00
N ALA A 501 -6.73 17.60 13.97
CA ALA A 501 -6.75 16.71 12.81
C ALA A 501 -5.31 16.41 12.41
N GLY A 502 -5.11 15.27 11.76
CA GLY A 502 -3.83 14.92 11.16
C GLY A 502 -3.52 13.45 11.20
N PHE A 503 -2.23 13.12 11.22
CA PHE A 503 -1.69 11.82 10.87
C PHE A 503 -0.62 11.41 11.87
N VAL A 504 -0.79 10.22 12.47
CA VAL A 504 0.12 9.70 13.49
C VAL A 504 0.59 8.31 13.12
N THR A 505 1.87 8.03 13.33
CA THR A 505 2.43 6.69 13.24
C THR A 505 2.78 6.20 14.64
N SER A 506 2.19 5.08 15.04
CA SER A 506 2.55 4.35 16.26
C SER A 506 3.53 3.24 15.91
N THR A 507 4.78 3.41 16.31
CA THR A 507 5.85 2.43 16.13
C THR A 507 5.86 1.47 17.32
N CYS A 508 5.80 0.18 17.04
CA CYS A 508 5.83 -0.91 18.01
C CYS A 508 7.16 -1.66 17.84
N ALA A 509 7.93 -1.84 18.91
CA ALA A 509 9.20 -2.56 18.88
C ALA A 509 9.37 -3.42 20.14
N VAL A 510 10.09 -4.54 20.03
CA VAL A 510 10.44 -5.33 21.22
C VAL A 510 11.52 -4.60 21.99
N GLU A 511 11.34 -4.45 23.31
CA GLU A 511 12.31 -3.81 24.19
C GLU A 511 13.66 -4.54 24.12
N HIS A 512 14.75 -3.79 23.90
CA HIS A 512 16.10 -4.32 23.67
C HIS A 512 16.26 -5.22 22.41
N GLY A 513 15.21 -5.37 21.61
CA GLY A 513 15.26 -6.02 20.31
C GLY A 513 15.99 -5.15 19.30
N LYS A 514 16.93 -5.74 18.54
CA LYS A 514 17.54 -5.06 17.39
C LYS A 514 16.56 -5.13 16.22
N SER A 515 16.16 -3.97 15.68
CA SER A 515 15.56 -3.80 14.35
C SER A 515 14.33 -4.68 14.01
N ASN A 516 13.38 -4.82 14.93
CA ASN A 516 12.19 -5.67 14.79
C ASN A 516 10.86 -4.91 14.99
N GLY A 517 10.75 -3.75 14.33
CA GLY A 517 9.60 -2.85 14.48
C GLY A 517 8.44 -3.17 13.53
N PHE A 518 7.22 -2.96 14.03
CA PHE A 518 6.00 -2.81 13.22
C PHE A 518 5.45 -1.39 13.41
N PHE A 519 4.63 -0.90 12.49
CA PHE A 519 4.01 0.41 12.64
C PHE A 519 2.55 0.42 12.20
N ILE A 520 1.80 1.31 12.82
CA ILE A 520 0.38 1.54 12.57
C ILE A 520 0.20 3.03 12.32
N ASN A 521 -0.31 3.40 11.16
CA ASN A 521 -0.68 4.76 10.81
C ASN A 521 -2.16 4.99 11.11
N LEU A 522 -2.48 6.13 11.71
CA LEU A 522 -3.83 6.52 12.05
C LEU A 522 -4.11 7.93 11.55
N ARG A 523 -5.30 8.13 10.98
CA ARG A 523 -5.80 9.46 10.58
C ARG A 523 -6.92 9.88 11.51
N LYS A 524 -6.83 11.12 12.00
CA LYS A 524 -7.89 11.81 12.73
C LYS A 524 -8.45 12.96 11.89
N TYR A 525 -9.77 13.07 11.83
CA TYR A 525 -10.45 14.25 11.29
C TYR A 525 -10.84 15.22 12.42
N ALA A 526 -10.89 16.50 12.09
CA ALA A 526 -11.43 17.52 12.99
C ALA A 526 -12.96 17.44 13.02
N ILE A 527 -13.52 17.62 14.22
CA ILE A 527 -14.92 18.00 14.38
C ILE A 527 -14.97 19.53 14.36
N THR A 528 -15.69 20.09 13.39
CA THR A 528 -15.78 21.54 13.16
C THR A 528 -17.21 21.98 12.89
N ASP A 529 -17.53 23.21 13.30
CA ASP A 529 -18.78 23.92 13.02
C ASP A 529 -18.69 24.85 11.80
N PHE A 530 -17.48 24.98 11.23
CA PHE A 530 -17.13 25.88 10.13
C PHE A 530 -17.45 27.36 10.41
N GLY A 531 -17.61 27.76 11.67
CA GLY A 531 -18.09 29.09 12.07
C GLY A 531 -19.56 29.36 11.69
N ILE A 532 -20.34 28.32 11.39
CA ILE A 532 -21.75 28.43 11.00
C ILE A 532 -22.63 28.20 12.24
N ALA A 533 -23.47 29.17 12.56
CA ALA A 533 -24.33 29.09 13.74
C ALA A 533 -25.35 27.92 13.63
N PRO A 534 -25.58 27.14 14.70
CA PRO A 534 -26.60 26.10 14.73
C PRO A 534 -27.98 26.63 14.35
N GLY A 535 -28.73 25.85 13.56
CA GLY A 535 -30.04 26.22 13.02
C GLY A 535 -30.00 27.06 11.74
N SER A 536 -28.81 27.44 11.26
CA SER A 536 -28.67 28.22 10.01
C SER A 536 -28.96 27.38 8.78
N THR A 537 -29.46 28.02 7.72
CA THR A 537 -29.52 27.43 6.38
C THR A 537 -28.12 27.42 5.77
N VAL A 538 -27.64 26.26 5.36
CA VAL A 538 -26.34 26.12 4.68
C VAL A 538 -26.41 26.68 3.26
N THR A 539 -25.42 27.47 2.87
CA THR A 539 -25.33 28.07 1.52
C THR A 539 -24.39 27.27 0.60
N TRP A 540 -24.50 27.51 -0.71
CA TRP A 540 -23.56 26.97 -1.69
C TRP A 540 -22.12 27.41 -1.39
N ASP A 541 -21.89 28.69 -1.12
CA ASP A 541 -20.55 29.23 -0.82
C ASP A 541 -19.90 28.53 0.37
N GLN A 542 -20.68 28.22 1.41
CA GLN A 542 -20.21 27.47 2.57
C GLN A 542 -19.82 26.04 2.22
N VAL A 543 -20.62 25.33 1.42
CA VAL A 543 -20.31 23.97 0.97
C VAL A 543 -19.11 23.97 0.03
N TYR A 544 -19.07 24.90 -0.92
CA TYR A 544 -17.99 24.99 -1.89
C TYR A 544 -16.67 25.26 -1.17
N LYS A 545 -16.60 26.31 -0.34
CA LYS A 545 -15.40 26.68 0.41
C LYS A 545 -14.92 25.56 1.34
N ASN A 546 -15.81 25.01 2.18
CA ASN A 546 -15.41 24.13 3.27
C ASN A 546 -15.34 22.64 2.88
N VAL A 547 -15.89 22.24 1.73
CA VAL A 547 -15.99 20.83 1.32
C VAL A 547 -15.46 20.60 -0.09
N LEU A 548 -16.00 21.29 -1.10
CA LEU A 548 -15.81 20.88 -2.50
C LEU A 548 -14.58 21.50 -3.17
N ARG A 549 -14.17 22.72 -2.79
CA ARG A 549 -13.10 23.48 -3.46
C ARG A 549 -11.75 22.76 -3.42
N PHE A 550 -11.39 22.16 -2.28
CA PHE A 550 -10.19 21.30 -2.18
C PHE A 550 -10.24 20.15 -3.17
N HIS A 551 -11.36 19.41 -3.24
CA HIS A 551 -11.49 18.25 -4.11
C HIS A 551 -11.54 18.65 -5.60
N TYR A 552 -12.13 19.80 -5.91
CA TYR A 552 -12.14 20.37 -7.25
C TYR A 552 -10.71 20.66 -7.74
N LEU A 553 -9.88 21.27 -6.89
CA LEU A 553 -8.51 21.66 -7.25
C LEU A 553 -7.49 20.53 -7.13
N ALA A 554 -7.59 19.62 -6.15
CA ALA A 554 -6.62 18.54 -5.97
C ALA A 554 -6.93 17.30 -6.82
N PHE A 555 -8.21 17.10 -7.19
CA PHE A 555 -8.69 15.91 -7.89
C PHE A 555 -9.63 16.29 -9.06
N PRO A 556 -9.17 17.06 -10.06
CA PRO A 556 -9.99 17.51 -11.19
C PRO A 556 -10.60 16.35 -12.01
N ALA A 557 -10.06 15.13 -11.89
CA ALA A 557 -10.70 13.93 -12.43
C ALA A 557 -12.15 13.73 -11.95
N MET A 558 -12.47 14.13 -10.71
CA MET A 558 -13.84 14.12 -10.18
C MET A 558 -14.74 15.07 -10.97
N SER A 559 -14.20 16.23 -11.37
CA SER A 559 -14.89 17.26 -12.15
C SER A 559 -15.26 16.83 -13.57
N ARG A 560 -14.66 15.74 -14.08
CA ARG A 560 -15.07 15.11 -15.34
C ARG A 560 -16.44 14.41 -15.26
N TYR A 561 -16.84 14.00 -14.06
CA TYR A 561 -18.12 13.33 -13.81
C TYR A 561 -19.16 14.28 -13.22
N ILE A 562 -18.74 15.18 -12.32
CA ILE A 562 -19.60 16.18 -11.68
C ILE A 562 -18.78 17.47 -11.58
N ALA A 563 -19.14 18.53 -12.30
CA ALA A 563 -18.44 19.81 -12.19
C ALA A 563 -18.56 20.39 -10.76
N LEU A 564 -17.55 20.13 -9.91
CA LEU A 564 -17.62 20.38 -8.46
C LEU A 564 -17.64 21.87 -8.09
N ASN A 565 -17.27 22.74 -9.02
CA ASN A 565 -17.35 24.20 -8.90
C ASN A 565 -18.66 24.80 -9.43
N GLN A 566 -19.60 23.97 -9.90
CA GLN A 566 -20.89 24.43 -10.41
C GLN A 566 -22.04 23.93 -9.53
N GLN A 567 -22.75 24.88 -8.90
CA GLN A 567 -23.84 24.58 -7.97
C GLN A 567 -24.90 23.65 -8.58
N ASP A 568 -25.36 23.94 -9.80
CA ASP A 568 -26.42 23.17 -10.46
C ASP A 568 -25.99 21.73 -10.78
N ALA A 569 -24.73 21.53 -11.18
CA ALA A 569 -24.18 20.19 -11.47
C ALA A 569 -24.10 19.32 -10.21
N VAL A 570 -23.63 19.91 -9.11
CA VAL A 570 -23.56 19.24 -7.81
C VAL A 570 -24.97 18.96 -7.29
N TRP A 571 -25.89 19.92 -7.40
CA TRP A 571 -27.29 19.75 -6.99
C TRP A 571 -28.02 18.66 -7.79
N GLY A 572 -27.78 18.60 -9.11
CA GLY A 572 -28.29 17.57 -10.00
C GLY A 572 -27.79 16.17 -9.64
N SER A 573 -26.58 16.08 -9.08
CA SER A 573 -25.93 14.83 -8.68
C SER A 573 -26.14 14.43 -7.21
N ARG A 574 -26.95 15.18 -6.46
CA ARG A 574 -27.07 15.06 -4.99
C ARG A 574 -27.34 13.64 -4.47
N GLN A 575 -28.19 12.87 -5.14
CA GLN A 575 -28.52 11.51 -4.69
C GLN A 575 -27.32 10.57 -4.74
N MET A 576 -26.54 10.66 -5.82
CA MET A 576 -25.31 9.89 -5.97
C MET A 576 -24.24 10.32 -4.95
N ILE A 577 -24.10 11.63 -4.72
CA ILE A 577 -23.12 12.15 -3.76
C ILE A 577 -23.48 11.72 -2.33
N LEU A 578 -24.75 11.86 -1.94
CA LEU A 578 -25.25 11.38 -0.64
C LEU A 578 -25.05 9.87 -0.47
N ALA A 579 -25.31 9.08 -1.50
CA ALA A 579 -25.08 7.63 -1.46
C ALA A 579 -23.59 7.32 -1.30
N ARG A 580 -22.71 7.90 -2.12
CA ARG A 580 -21.28 7.55 -2.11
C ARG A 580 -20.49 8.13 -0.93
N THR A 581 -21.06 9.06 -0.18
CA THR A 581 -20.50 9.57 1.09
C THR A 581 -21.07 8.87 2.32
N SER A 582 -21.95 7.87 2.13
CA SER A 582 -22.58 7.12 3.22
C SER A 582 -21.69 6.01 3.78
N ARG A 583 -22.09 5.46 4.94
CA ARG A 583 -21.36 4.41 5.64
C ARG A 583 -21.33 3.10 4.86
N GLU A 584 -22.37 2.83 4.08
CA GLU A 584 -22.50 1.65 3.22
C GLU A 584 -21.39 1.58 2.16
N TYR A 585 -20.81 2.72 1.77
CA TYR A 585 -19.78 2.80 0.75
C TYR A 585 -18.35 2.89 1.29
N LEU A 586 -18.13 3.20 2.58
CA LEU A 586 -16.83 3.55 3.18
C LEU A 586 -15.68 2.55 2.88
N GLY A 587 -15.99 1.25 2.91
CA GLY A 587 -15.04 0.17 2.63
C GLY A 587 -14.93 -0.24 1.15
N THR A 588 -15.56 0.50 0.23
CA THR A 588 -15.66 0.13 -1.19
C THR A 588 -14.78 1.00 -2.08
N THR A 589 -14.57 0.57 -3.33
CA THR A 589 -13.91 1.39 -4.36
C THR A 589 -14.79 2.52 -4.91
N LEU A 590 -16.05 2.59 -4.46
CA LEU A 590 -17.05 3.56 -4.92
C LEU A 590 -17.26 4.73 -3.93
N TYR A 591 -16.58 4.70 -2.77
CA TYR A 591 -16.67 5.77 -1.77
C TYR A 591 -16.19 7.12 -2.32
N MET A 592 -16.86 8.20 -1.91
CA MET A 592 -16.52 9.57 -2.26
C MET A 592 -16.19 10.39 -1.00
N PRO A 593 -15.09 11.18 -1.02
CA PRO A 593 -14.07 11.21 -2.06
C PRO A 593 -13.26 9.90 -2.06
N VAL A 594 -12.72 9.51 -3.22
CA VAL A 594 -11.94 8.26 -3.35
C VAL A 594 -10.80 8.22 -2.33
N VAL A 595 -10.12 9.35 -2.14
CA VAL A 595 -9.02 9.54 -1.18
C VAL A 595 -9.45 9.58 0.30
N ARG A 596 -10.75 9.42 0.61
CA ARG A 596 -11.30 9.41 1.97
C ARG A 596 -10.92 10.65 2.79
N SER A 597 -10.71 11.79 2.14
CA SER A 597 -10.25 13.02 2.79
C SER A 597 -11.36 13.79 3.49
N MET A 598 -12.62 13.59 3.09
CA MET A 598 -13.75 14.34 3.61
C MET A 598 -14.12 13.90 5.03
N SER A 599 -14.07 14.81 6.00
CA SER A 599 -14.42 14.55 7.40
C SER A 599 -15.92 14.31 7.62
N ALA A 600 -16.28 13.75 8.77
CA ALA A 600 -17.68 13.63 9.19
C ALA A 600 -18.42 15.00 9.21
N SER A 601 -17.77 16.07 9.68
CA SER A 601 -18.35 17.43 9.66
C SER A 601 -18.59 17.91 8.22
N GLN A 602 -17.65 17.66 7.30
CA GLN A 602 -17.81 18.05 5.89
C GLN A 602 -18.95 17.28 5.21
N ARG A 603 -19.05 15.97 5.46
CA ARG A 603 -20.17 15.13 4.98
C ARG A 603 -21.51 15.63 5.54
N ALA A 604 -21.56 15.99 6.82
CA ALA A 604 -22.76 16.55 7.46
C ALA A 604 -23.17 17.90 6.85
N LEU A 605 -22.21 18.80 6.62
CA LEU A 605 -22.48 20.11 6.01
C LEU A 605 -23.05 19.95 4.60
N LEU A 606 -22.46 19.07 3.79
CA LEU A 606 -22.91 18.73 2.45
C LEU A 606 -24.32 18.14 2.45
N LYS A 607 -24.61 17.22 3.39
CA LYS A 607 -25.96 16.66 3.58
C LYS A 607 -26.98 17.73 3.93
N CYS A 608 -26.68 18.62 4.88
CA CYS A 608 -27.60 19.70 5.30
C CYS A 608 -27.96 20.58 4.11
N TRP A 609 -26.97 20.94 3.28
CA TRP A 609 -27.24 21.70 2.06
C TRP A 609 -28.16 20.96 1.08
N PHE A 610 -27.90 19.69 0.78
CA PHE A 610 -28.73 18.89 -0.15
C PHE A 610 -30.16 18.64 0.33
N THR A 611 -30.37 18.59 1.64
CA THR A 611 -31.67 18.26 2.26
C THR A 611 -32.44 19.49 2.72
N HIS A 612 -31.79 20.66 2.73
CA HIS A 612 -32.27 21.88 3.38
C HIS A 612 -32.57 21.71 4.88
N GLU A 613 -31.99 20.70 5.53
CA GLU A 613 -32.03 20.56 6.98
C GLU A 613 -31.22 21.71 7.62
N PRO A 614 -31.71 22.31 8.73
CA PRO A 614 -30.93 23.31 9.46
C PRO A 614 -29.60 22.75 9.94
N TRP A 615 -28.52 23.52 9.81
CA TRP A 615 -27.19 23.10 10.23
C TRP A 615 -27.15 22.76 11.72
N GLN A 616 -26.62 21.58 12.06
CA GLN A 616 -26.30 21.20 13.42
C GLN A 616 -24.87 20.63 13.41
N PRO A 617 -23.89 21.33 14.02
CA PRO A 617 -22.55 20.79 14.18
C PRO A 617 -22.56 19.45 14.88
N LEU A 618 -21.65 18.56 14.49
CA LEU A 618 -21.40 17.33 15.24
C LEU A 618 -20.82 17.70 16.63
N GLN A 619 -21.20 16.92 17.64
CA GLN A 619 -20.75 17.09 19.03
C GLN A 619 -19.53 16.23 19.34
#